data_AF-A0A1B6EES7-F1
#
_entry.id   AF-A0A1B6EES7-F1
#
_cell.length_a   1.000
_cell.length_b   1.000
_cell.length_c   1.000
_cell.angle_alpha   90.00
_cell.angle_beta   90.00
_cell.angle_gamma   90.00
#
_symmetry.space_group_name_H-M   'P 1'
#
loop_
_entity.id
_entity.type
_entity.pdbx_description
1 polymer ?
#
loop_
_entity_poly.entity_id
_entity_poly.type
_entity_poly.pdbx_seq_one_letter_code
_entity_poly.pdbx_strand_id
1 'polypeptide(L)'
;MDFYPKDDLDVIKSPNVDSEIKKIYSGARIFITGSTGFVGKVLLEKLIRSCNVAQIFLLVRKKRGKNPNERLQELLNDVVFERMLIENKNARNLITLINGDFTLPDLGLSKNDLQIIHNVDFIFHSAATVNMGEHLKTAFYINVNGTRFLLEQAKQMKNLKAFVYISTAYAQVMLKKIEEKFYPTEYSPEDLEKIVISMDDAQLTAITPHLVGKWENTYSFTKAITEFMVSRYHPYVPVAVARPSIITSTVSEPIVGWIDNIYGATGVCAGAGAGLLKVWNCDPNAIADLIPVDVVINTVLSIGWYMSTFRPSVDKIVFNLVSSEKKPVTWKTYMNFCENVRISDKIFCLLPVGIYSLKLVKSKLIFWFYTMFMHVFIGSICDVGMKLAGFPPKFLSGYRKIYRMNENFGCYCLKEFRYSDGNVDGIWASMNSKDKEIFNFEQSSYTYDQYFRFVIRGLRFYMFKQPWDTLARDQKFHRA
;
A
#
# COMPACT_ATOMS: atom_id res chain seq x y z
N MET A 1 35.46 -50.75 -10.70
CA MET A 1 35.63 -49.38 -11.26
C MET A 1 34.38 -48.61 -10.88
N ASP A 2 34.09 -48.42 -9.61
CA ASP A 2 34.85 -47.56 -8.68
C ASP A 2 35.24 -46.25 -9.35
N PHE A 3 34.57 -45.16 -8.96
CA PHE A 3 35.06 -44.28 -7.89
C PHE A 3 34.55 -42.87 -8.17
N TYR A 4 33.47 -42.48 -7.52
CA TYR A 4 33.30 -41.08 -7.14
C TYR A 4 32.95 -41.03 -5.66
N PRO A 5 33.80 -40.42 -4.83
CA PRO A 5 33.56 -40.31 -3.41
C PRO A 5 32.32 -39.44 -3.21
N LYS A 6 31.38 -39.93 -2.39
CA LYS A 6 30.43 -39.06 -1.71
C LYS A 6 31.29 -38.18 -0.82
N ASP A 7 31.59 -36.98 -1.29
CA ASP A 7 32.26 -36.00 -0.46
C ASP A 7 31.32 -35.67 0.70
N ASP A 8 31.86 -35.87 1.89
CA ASP A 8 31.30 -35.56 3.19
C ASP A 8 31.29 -34.05 3.41
N LEU A 9 30.75 -33.30 2.44
CA LEU A 9 30.26 -31.96 2.70
C LEU A 9 29.02 -32.15 3.56
N ASP A 10 29.25 -32.13 4.87
CA ASP A 10 28.25 -31.83 5.87
C ASP A 10 27.42 -30.66 5.36
N VAL A 11 26.31 -30.98 4.69
CA VAL A 11 25.13 -30.16 4.74
C VAL A 11 24.84 -30.14 6.22
N ILE A 12 25.32 -29.09 6.89
CA ILE A 12 24.79 -28.68 8.17
C ILE A 12 23.30 -28.55 7.89
N LYS A 13 22.57 -29.63 8.15
CA LYS A 13 21.12 -29.61 8.19
C LYS A 13 20.87 -28.65 9.33
N SER A 14 20.64 -27.38 8.99
CA SER A 14 20.13 -26.40 9.92
C SER A 14 19.07 -27.12 10.74
N PRO A 15 19.14 -27.04 12.08
CA PRO A 15 18.18 -27.74 12.93
C PRO A 15 16.78 -27.48 12.37
N ASN A 16 15.95 -28.52 12.31
CA ASN A 16 14.60 -28.45 11.76
C ASN A 16 13.75 -27.59 12.70
N VAL A 17 13.99 -26.28 12.69
CA VAL A 17 13.37 -25.28 13.54
C VAL A 17 12.05 -24.91 12.86
N ASP A 18 10.96 -25.13 13.56
CA ASP A 18 9.63 -24.72 13.10
C ASP A 18 9.50 -23.19 13.12
N SER A 19 8.63 -22.66 12.27
CA SER A 19 8.32 -21.24 12.24
C SER A 19 7.36 -20.87 13.37
N GLU A 20 7.80 -20.03 14.31
CA GLU A 20 6.97 -19.57 15.42
C GLU A 20 5.87 -18.61 14.94
N ILE A 21 6.13 -17.85 13.87
CA ILE A 21 5.11 -17.01 13.23
C ILE A 21 4.02 -17.89 12.60
N LYS A 22 4.36 -18.96 11.87
CA LYS A 22 3.33 -19.87 11.36
C LYS A 22 2.53 -20.51 12.50
N LYS A 23 3.22 -20.90 13.58
CA LYS A 23 2.61 -21.57 14.73
C LYS A 23 1.56 -20.69 15.42
N ILE A 24 1.80 -19.39 15.57
CA ILE A 24 0.83 -18.49 16.24
C ILE A 24 -0.45 -18.26 15.43
N TYR A 25 -0.35 -18.31 14.10
CA TYR A 25 -1.48 -18.15 13.18
C TYR A 25 -2.17 -19.47 12.83
N SER A 26 -1.53 -20.62 13.05
CA SER A 26 -2.13 -21.92 12.79
C SER A 26 -3.37 -22.11 13.66
N GLY A 27 -4.50 -22.42 13.02
CA GLY A 27 -5.80 -22.53 13.69
C GLY A 27 -6.41 -21.20 14.14
N ALA A 28 -5.79 -20.05 13.83
CA ALA A 28 -6.32 -18.75 14.23
C ALA A 28 -7.50 -18.31 13.36
N ARG A 29 -8.39 -17.53 13.96
CA ARG A 29 -9.49 -16.80 13.31
C ARG A 29 -9.08 -15.35 13.10
N ILE A 30 -9.11 -14.88 11.87
CA ILE A 30 -8.54 -13.58 11.49
C ILE A 30 -9.61 -12.68 10.89
N PHE A 31 -9.71 -11.44 11.33
CA PHE A 31 -10.54 -10.42 10.69
C PHE A 31 -9.69 -9.43 9.91
N ILE A 32 -10.00 -9.24 8.63
CA ILE A 32 -9.31 -8.32 7.73
C ILE A 32 -10.28 -7.29 7.19
N THR A 33 -9.91 -6.02 7.32
CA THR A 33 -10.58 -4.92 6.63
C THR A 33 -9.70 -4.39 5.51
N GLY A 34 -10.30 -3.88 4.44
CA GLY A 34 -9.54 -3.44 3.26
C GLY A 34 -8.98 -4.59 2.42
N SER A 35 -9.52 -5.80 2.59
CA SER A 35 -9.08 -7.04 1.91
C SER A 35 -9.21 -7.03 0.39
N THR A 36 -10.05 -6.15 -0.16
CA THR A 36 -10.18 -5.98 -1.61
C THR A 36 -9.17 -5.00 -2.21
N GLY A 37 -8.42 -4.28 -1.37
CA GLY A 37 -7.37 -3.35 -1.80
C GLY A 37 -6.02 -4.05 -1.97
N PHE A 38 -5.06 -3.32 -2.56
CA PHE A 38 -3.73 -3.81 -2.90
C PHE A 38 -3.03 -4.58 -1.77
N VAL A 39 -2.85 -3.93 -0.61
CA VAL A 39 -2.22 -4.52 0.59
C VAL A 39 -3.05 -5.69 1.13
N GLY A 40 -4.36 -5.52 1.22
CA GLY A 40 -5.27 -6.52 1.78
C GLY A 40 -5.31 -7.83 0.99
N LYS A 41 -5.17 -7.77 -0.34
CA LYS A 41 -5.10 -8.98 -1.20
C LYS A 41 -3.85 -9.80 -0.92
N VAL A 42 -2.68 -9.16 -0.84
CA VAL A 42 -1.40 -9.84 -0.57
C VAL A 42 -1.40 -10.40 0.86
N LEU A 43 -1.98 -9.69 1.82
CA LEU A 43 -2.14 -10.17 3.19
C LEU A 43 -3.02 -11.43 3.26
N LEU A 44 -4.17 -11.41 2.60
CA LEU A 44 -5.09 -12.55 2.51
C LEU A 44 -4.40 -13.76 1.88
N GLU A 45 -3.71 -13.54 0.77
CA GLU A 45 -2.96 -14.59 0.06
C GLU A 45 -1.91 -15.24 0.98
N LYS A 46 -1.07 -14.41 1.61
CA LYS A 46 0.04 -14.88 2.44
C LYS A 46 -0.46 -15.68 3.63
N LEU A 47 -1.50 -15.22 4.31
CA LEU A 47 -2.11 -15.90 5.46
C LEU A 47 -2.64 -17.29 5.09
N ILE A 48 -3.41 -17.41 4.00
CA ILE A 48 -3.99 -18.70 3.59
C ILE A 48 -2.92 -19.66 3.09
N ARG A 49 -1.94 -19.18 2.31
CA ARG A 49 -0.88 -20.01 1.76
C ARG A 49 0.12 -20.48 2.82
N SER A 50 0.46 -19.60 3.77
CA SER A 50 1.60 -19.84 4.66
C SER A 50 1.22 -20.25 6.08
N CYS A 51 0.04 -19.89 6.60
CA CYS A 51 -0.19 -19.87 8.04
C CYS A 51 -1.19 -20.91 8.58
N ASN A 52 -1.77 -21.79 7.74
CA ASN A 52 -2.72 -22.83 8.17
C ASN A 52 -3.83 -22.30 9.13
N VAL A 53 -4.41 -21.16 8.78
CA VAL A 53 -5.45 -20.48 9.57
C VAL A 53 -6.74 -21.31 9.61
N ALA A 54 -7.54 -21.14 10.67
CA ALA A 54 -8.85 -21.80 10.75
C ALA A 54 -9.89 -21.09 9.89
N GLN A 55 -9.94 -19.76 9.95
CA GLN A 55 -10.92 -18.97 9.21
C GLN A 55 -10.47 -17.52 9.07
N ILE A 56 -10.76 -16.90 7.92
CA ILE A 56 -10.55 -15.49 7.66
C ILE A 56 -11.89 -14.82 7.33
N PHE A 57 -12.22 -13.79 8.10
CA PHE A 57 -13.38 -12.95 7.93
C PHE A 57 -12.99 -11.67 7.19
N LEU A 58 -13.60 -11.43 6.04
CA LEU A 58 -13.30 -10.28 5.19
C LEU A 58 -14.43 -9.27 5.25
N LEU A 59 -14.15 -8.07 5.78
CA LEU A 59 -15.11 -6.97 5.72
C LEU A 59 -15.15 -6.39 4.31
N VAL A 60 -16.29 -6.51 3.65
CA VAL A 60 -16.49 -6.05 2.28
C VAL A 60 -17.77 -5.25 2.11
N ARG A 61 -17.72 -4.17 1.33
CA ARG A 61 -18.91 -3.38 1.00
C ARG A 61 -19.89 -4.19 0.15
N LYS A 62 -21.20 -4.05 0.42
CA LYS A 62 -22.25 -4.64 -0.43
C LYS A 62 -22.13 -4.10 -1.87
N LYS A 63 -22.36 -4.95 -2.86
CA LYS A 63 -22.45 -4.56 -4.28
C LYS A 63 -23.83 -4.94 -4.77
N ARG A 64 -24.58 -3.96 -5.27
CA ARG A 64 -25.97 -4.15 -5.72
C ARG A 64 -26.03 -5.28 -6.75
N GLY A 65 -26.96 -6.21 -6.54
CA GLY A 65 -27.23 -7.31 -7.47
C GLY A 65 -26.21 -8.45 -7.47
N LYS A 66 -25.32 -8.54 -6.48
CA LYS A 66 -24.38 -9.67 -6.34
C LYS A 66 -24.54 -10.36 -5.01
N ASN A 67 -24.56 -11.69 -5.02
CA ASN A 67 -24.53 -12.47 -3.78
C ASN A 67 -23.08 -12.55 -3.22
N PRO A 68 -22.90 -12.96 -1.95
CA PRO A 68 -21.57 -13.06 -1.35
C PRO A 68 -20.61 -14.00 -2.10
N ASN A 69 -21.09 -15.12 -2.62
CA ASN A 69 -20.25 -16.10 -3.32
C ASN A 69 -19.71 -15.55 -4.64
N GLU A 70 -20.55 -14.89 -5.43
CA GLU A 70 -20.12 -14.19 -6.66
C GLU A 70 -19.07 -13.12 -6.36
N ARG A 71 -19.27 -12.37 -5.27
CA ARG A 71 -18.33 -11.34 -4.85
C ARG A 71 -16.99 -11.94 -4.42
N LEU A 72 -17.00 -13.05 -3.70
CA LEU A 72 -15.78 -13.77 -3.31
C LEU A 72 -15.06 -14.31 -4.55
N GLN A 73 -15.81 -14.89 -5.50
CA GLN A 73 -15.25 -15.39 -6.74
C GLN A 73 -14.60 -14.27 -7.56
N GLU A 74 -15.24 -13.10 -7.68
CA GLU A 74 -14.66 -11.93 -8.33
C GLU A 74 -13.34 -11.49 -7.71
N LEU A 75 -13.24 -11.51 -6.37
CA LEU A 75 -12.01 -11.20 -5.67
C LEU A 75 -10.92 -12.22 -6.01
N LEU A 76 -11.25 -13.51 -5.92
CA LEU A 76 -10.31 -14.62 -6.11
C LEU A 76 -9.92 -14.89 -7.57
N ASN A 77 -10.56 -14.23 -8.54
CA ASN A 77 -10.18 -14.28 -9.95
C ASN A 77 -8.91 -13.46 -10.27
N ASP A 78 -8.40 -12.67 -9.34
CA ASP A 78 -7.13 -11.96 -9.51
C ASP A 78 -5.96 -12.96 -9.47
N VAL A 79 -5.03 -12.83 -10.43
CA VAL A 79 -3.86 -13.70 -10.61
C VAL A 79 -3.03 -13.83 -9.32
N VAL A 80 -3.02 -12.81 -8.46
CA VAL A 80 -2.32 -12.84 -7.17
C VAL A 80 -2.70 -14.04 -6.31
N PHE A 81 -3.94 -14.54 -6.44
CA PHE A 81 -4.46 -15.64 -5.64
C PHE A 81 -4.21 -17.02 -6.27
N GLU A 82 -3.76 -17.12 -7.53
CA GLU A 82 -3.63 -18.40 -8.23
C GLU A 82 -2.76 -19.40 -7.47
N ARG A 83 -1.59 -18.95 -7.02
CA ARG A 83 -0.65 -19.78 -6.25
C ARG A 83 -1.30 -20.35 -4.99
N MET A 84 -1.94 -19.51 -4.19
CA MET A 84 -2.65 -19.91 -2.97
C MET A 84 -3.78 -20.90 -3.26
N LEU A 85 -4.55 -20.71 -4.34
CA LEU A 85 -5.63 -21.62 -4.73
C LEU A 85 -5.12 -22.96 -5.27
N ILE A 86 -3.92 -22.98 -5.87
CA ILE A 86 -3.27 -24.21 -6.34
C ILE A 86 -2.76 -25.00 -5.13
N GLU A 87 -2.01 -24.35 -4.23
CA GLU A 87 -1.36 -24.97 -3.07
C GLU A 87 -2.37 -25.37 -1.97
N ASN A 88 -3.48 -24.63 -1.81
CA ASN A 88 -4.51 -24.92 -0.81
C ASN A 88 -5.91 -25.05 -1.46
N LYS A 89 -6.33 -26.29 -1.73
CA LYS A 89 -7.66 -26.58 -2.33
C LYS A 89 -8.83 -26.14 -1.45
N ASN A 90 -8.62 -26.04 -0.14
CA ASN A 90 -9.63 -25.62 0.82
C ASN A 90 -9.66 -24.09 1.03
N ALA A 91 -8.79 -23.32 0.38
CA ALA A 91 -8.65 -21.88 0.56
C ALA A 91 -9.98 -21.11 0.55
N ARG A 92 -10.89 -21.47 -0.36
CA ARG A 92 -12.21 -20.81 -0.47
C ARG A 92 -13.07 -21.02 0.77
N ASN A 93 -13.03 -22.21 1.36
CA ASN A 93 -13.82 -22.57 2.53
C ASN A 93 -13.32 -21.88 3.81
N LEU A 94 -12.07 -21.43 3.81
CA LEU A 94 -11.48 -20.67 4.91
C LEU A 94 -11.97 -19.21 4.93
N ILE A 95 -12.60 -18.72 3.85
CA ILE A 95 -12.97 -17.30 3.72
C ILE A 95 -14.47 -17.13 3.99
N THR A 96 -14.80 -16.17 4.86
CA THR A 96 -16.17 -15.74 5.10
C THR A 96 -16.29 -14.24 4.88
N LEU A 97 -17.23 -13.83 4.04
CA LEU A 97 -17.47 -12.41 3.80
C LEU A 97 -18.42 -11.85 4.85
N ILE A 98 -18.03 -10.72 5.45
CA ILE A 98 -18.87 -9.92 6.33
C ILE A 98 -19.20 -8.63 5.57
N ASN A 99 -20.49 -8.35 5.43
CA ASN A 99 -20.92 -7.13 4.75
C ASN A 99 -20.78 -5.94 5.69
N GLY A 100 -19.99 -4.94 5.30
CA GLY A 100 -19.92 -3.69 6.04
C GLY A 100 -19.32 -2.54 5.25
N ASP A 101 -19.61 -1.34 5.70
CA ASP A 101 -19.23 -0.08 5.08
C ASP A 101 -18.88 0.95 6.16
N PHE A 102 -17.65 1.45 6.11
CA PHE A 102 -17.13 2.44 7.06
C PHE A 102 -17.86 3.79 7.02
N THR A 103 -18.68 4.04 6.00
CA THR A 103 -19.52 5.24 5.89
C THR A 103 -20.85 5.12 6.64
N LEU A 104 -21.20 3.92 7.13
CA LEU A 104 -22.43 3.67 7.86
C LEU A 104 -22.20 3.63 9.38
N PRO A 105 -23.24 3.95 10.19
CA PRO A 105 -23.22 3.68 11.63
C PRO A 105 -22.89 2.21 11.90
N ASP A 106 -22.02 1.95 12.88
CA ASP A 106 -21.57 0.61 13.27
C ASP A 106 -21.08 -0.25 12.10
N LEU A 107 -20.55 0.39 11.05
CA LEU A 107 -20.11 -0.21 9.80
C LEU A 107 -21.24 -0.96 9.06
N GLY A 108 -22.50 -0.78 9.45
CA GLY A 108 -23.64 -1.55 8.96
C GLY A 108 -23.63 -3.02 9.39
N LEU A 109 -22.89 -3.38 10.45
CA LEU A 109 -22.80 -4.74 10.96
C LEU A 109 -24.05 -5.13 11.77
N SER A 110 -24.50 -6.36 11.59
CA SER A 110 -25.56 -6.93 12.43
C SER A 110 -25.00 -7.44 13.77
N LYS A 111 -25.87 -7.69 14.75
CA LYS A 111 -25.47 -8.34 16.01
C LYS A 111 -24.79 -9.69 15.79
N ASN A 112 -25.20 -10.45 14.77
CA ASN A 112 -24.59 -11.72 14.42
C ASN A 112 -23.17 -11.53 13.86
N ASP A 113 -22.97 -10.51 13.01
CA ASP A 113 -21.63 -10.17 12.51
C ASP A 113 -20.70 -9.76 13.65
N LEU A 114 -21.22 -9.00 14.64
CA LEU A 114 -20.48 -8.61 15.84
C LEU A 114 -20.03 -9.84 16.66
N GLN A 115 -20.91 -10.81 16.87
CA GLN A 115 -20.56 -12.06 17.56
C GLN A 115 -19.49 -12.86 16.81
N ILE A 116 -19.52 -12.85 15.47
CA ILE A 116 -18.49 -13.50 14.66
C ILE A 116 -17.14 -12.80 14.86
N ILE A 117 -17.09 -11.46 14.74
CA ILE A 117 -15.83 -10.73 14.90
C ILE A 117 -15.31 -10.74 16.34
N HIS A 118 -16.18 -10.89 17.35
CA HIS A 118 -15.73 -10.96 18.75
C HIS A 118 -14.94 -12.24 19.07
N ASN A 119 -15.07 -13.26 18.23
CA ASN A 119 -14.41 -14.56 18.37
C ASN A 119 -13.16 -14.72 17.49
N VAL A 120 -12.51 -13.62 17.11
CA VAL A 120 -11.26 -13.63 16.32
C VAL A 120 -10.03 -13.46 17.21
N ASP A 121 -8.91 -14.05 16.77
CA ASP A 121 -7.62 -13.96 17.43
C ASP A 121 -6.78 -12.78 16.94
N PHE A 122 -6.98 -12.37 15.68
CA PHE A 122 -6.21 -11.29 15.06
C PHE A 122 -7.09 -10.36 14.25
N ILE A 123 -6.82 -9.06 14.34
CA ILE A 123 -7.39 -8.05 13.45
C ILE A 123 -6.28 -7.38 12.66
N PHE A 124 -6.37 -7.39 11.33
CA PHE A 124 -5.55 -6.57 10.45
C PHE A 124 -6.41 -5.49 9.82
N HIS A 125 -6.21 -4.26 10.27
CA HIS A 125 -6.99 -3.11 9.84
C HIS A 125 -6.26 -2.31 8.77
N SER A 126 -6.54 -2.62 7.49
CA SER A 126 -5.99 -1.93 6.32
C SER A 126 -6.98 -0.99 5.63
N ALA A 127 -8.27 -1.02 5.98
CA ALA A 127 -9.27 -0.16 5.35
C ALA A 127 -9.00 1.32 5.63
N ALA A 128 -8.87 2.11 4.56
CA ALA A 128 -8.76 3.56 4.62
C ALA A 128 -9.15 4.15 3.26
N THR A 129 -9.57 5.40 3.23
CA THR A 129 -9.46 6.22 2.02
C THR A 129 -8.03 6.75 1.93
N VAL A 130 -7.36 6.42 0.83
CA VAL A 130 -5.99 6.86 0.50
C VAL A 130 -6.00 8.06 -0.46
N ASN A 131 -7.19 8.57 -0.78
CA ASN A 131 -7.34 9.76 -1.60
C ASN A 131 -6.98 11.00 -0.77
N MET A 132 -5.84 11.61 -1.09
CA MET A 132 -5.32 12.79 -0.39
C MET A 132 -6.24 14.02 -0.50
N GLY A 133 -7.07 14.09 -1.54
CA GLY A 133 -8.07 15.13 -1.74
C GLY A 133 -9.50 14.71 -1.37
N GLU A 134 -9.67 13.68 -0.54
CA GLU A 134 -11.00 13.25 -0.08
C GLU A 134 -11.65 14.33 0.78
N HIS A 135 -12.98 14.44 0.68
CA HIS A 135 -13.75 15.34 1.54
C HIS A 135 -13.56 14.94 3.03
N LEU A 136 -13.30 15.93 3.90
CA LEU A 136 -12.89 15.69 5.29
C LEU A 136 -13.89 14.83 6.06
N LYS A 137 -15.20 15.03 5.85
CA LYS A 137 -16.26 14.22 6.46
C LYS A 137 -16.14 12.74 6.10
N THR A 138 -15.95 12.45 4.81
CA THR A 138 -15.79 11.08 4.31
C THR A 138 -14.51 10.45 4.88
N ALA A 139 -13.40 11.20 4.86
CA ALA A 139 -12.14 10.73 5.42
C ALA A 139 -12.22 10.49 6.93
N PHE A 140 -12.90 11.34 7.68
CA PHE A 140 -13.16 11.17 9.11
C PHE A 140 -13.93 9.87 9.37
N TYR A 141 -15.07 9.64 8.71
CA TYR A 141 -15.85 8.43 8.94
C TYR A 141 -15.07 7.16 8.60
N ILE A 142 -14.32 7.17 7.49
CA ILE A 142 -13.57 5.99 7.05
C ILE A 142 -12.32 5.74 7.90
N ASN A 143 -11.45 6.75 8.05
CA ASN A 143 -10.12 6.57 8.61
C ASN A 143 -10.08 6.72 10.13
N VAL A 144 -11.00 7.48 10.72
CA VAL A 144 -11.02 7.79 12.17
C VAL A 144 -12.16 7.05 12.86
N ASN A 145 -13.41 7.35 12.52
CA ASN A 145 -14.56 6.81 13.23
C ASN A 145 -14.68 5.29 13.07
N GLY A 146 -14.49 4.75 11.86
CA GLY A 146 -14.56 3.31 11.68
C GLY A 146 -13.41 2.56 12.37
N THR A 147 -12.22 3.15 12.49
CA THR A 147 -11.16 2.59 13.35
C THR A 147 -11.56 2.64 14.82
N ARG A 148 -12.13 3.76 15.30
CA ARG A 148 -12.65 3.90 16.67
C ARG A 148 -13.66 2.82 17.00
N PHE A 149 -14.62 2.60 16.11
CA PHE A 149 -15.61 1.55 16.26
C PHE A 149 -14.97 0.17 16.40
N LEU A 150 -14.03 -0.18 15.53
CA LEU A 150 -13.35 -1.48 15.61
C LEU A 150 -12.55 -1.65 16.90
N LEU A 151 -11.93 -0.58 17.41
CA LEU A 151 -11.23 -0.60 18.69
C LEU A 151 -12.19 -0.79 19.87
N GLU A 152 -13.37 -0.16 19.84
CA GLU A 152 -14.42 -0.41 20.85
C GLU A 152 -14.95 -1.85 20.80
N GLN A 153 -15.09 -2.44 19.61
CA GLN A 153 -15.41 -3.86 19.49
C GLN A 153 -14.27 -4.75 19.98
N ALA A 154 -13.01 -4.38 19.70
CA ALA A 154 -11.83 -5.11 20.12
C ALA A 154 -11.70 -5.23 21.65
N LYS A 155 -12.16 -4.24 22.41
CA LYS A 155 -12.22 -4.29 23.88
C LYS A 155 -13.10 -5.43 24.41
N GLN A 156 -14.05 -5.91 23.62
CA GLN A 156 -14.94 -7.02 24.00
C GLN A 156 -14.35 -8.40 23.60
N MET A 157 -13.23 -8.44 22.88
CA MET A 157 -12.63 -9.65 22.34
C MET A 157 -11.67 -10.29 23.34
N LYS A 158 -12.11 -11.36 24.00
CA LYS A 158 -11.33 -12.02 25.06
C LYS A 158 -10.07 -12.75 24.57
N ASN A 159 -10.10 -13.21 23.32
CA ASN A 159 -9.03 -14.01 22.72
C ASN A 159 -8.13 -13.22 21.78
N LEU A 160 -8.35 -11.91 21.64
CA LEU A 160 -7.61 -11.09 20.69
C LEU A 160 -6.14 -11.01 21.11
N LYS A 161 -5.27 -11.49 20.22
CA LYS A 161 -3.82 -11.56 20.39
C LYS A 161 -3.12 -10.32 19.81
N ALA A 162 -3.62 -9.77 18.71
CA ALA A 162 -3.13 -8.52 18.15
C ALA A 162 -4.18 -7.79 17.31
N PHE A 163 -4.19 -6.46 17.41
CA PHE A 163 -4.85 -5.54 16.48
C PHE A 163 -3.77 -4.74 15.75
N VAL A 164 -3.51 -5.06 14.48
CA VAL A 164 -2.51 -4.36 13.68
C VAL A 164 -3.19 -3.32 12.79
N TYR A 165 -3.00 -2.04 13.11
CA TYR A 165 -3.46 -0.91 12.32
C TYR A 165 -2.42 -0.55 11.25
N ILE A 166 -2.84 -0.53 9.99
CA ILE A 166 -1.98 -0.06 8.89
C ILE A 166 -2.20 1.44 8.69
N SER A 167 -1.23 2.21 9.18
CA SER A 167 -1.12 3.65 8.98
C SER A 167 -0.23 3.96 7.76
N THR A 168 0.64 4.98 7.86
CA THR A 168 1.60 5.34 6.82
C THR A 168 2.80 6.05 7.46
N ALA A 169 4.00 5.86 6.88
CA ALA A 169 5.22 6.57 7.27
C ALA A 169 5.06 8.09 7.15
N TYR A 170 4.04 8.55 6.43
CA TYR A 170 3.78 9.95 6.18
C TYR A 170 2.69 10.57 7.07
N ALA A 171 2.21 9.88 8.10
CA ALA A 171 1.19 10.44 9.01
C ALA A 171 1.69 11.74 9.64
N GLN A 172 3.00 11.84 9.90
CA GLN A 172 3.66 13.00 10.47
C GLN A 172 4.43 13.82 9.42
N VAL A 173 3.81 14.07 8.27
CA VAL A 173 4.43 14.71 7.09
C VAL A 173 5.03 16.10 7.37
N MET A 174 4.60 16.80 8.42
CA MET A 174 5.19 18.08 8.84
C MET A 174 6.62 17.93 9.37
N LEU A 175 6.97 16.78 9.94
CA LEU A 175 8.30 16.53 10.51
C LEU A 175 9.30 16.07 9.44
N LYS A 176 10.58 16.37 9.64
CA LYS A 176 11.67 15.82 8.81
C LYS A 176 12.22 14.50 9.36
N LYS A 177 12.24 14.37 10.69
CA LYS A 177 12.62 13.14 11.41
C LYS A 177 11.36 12.52 12.00
N ILE A 178 11.03 11.29 11.62
CA ILE A 178 9.84 10.57 12.04
C ILE A 178 10.27 9.31 12.78
N GLU A 179 10.23 9.39 14.11
CA GLU A 179 10.56 8.30 15.01
C GLU A 179 9.38 7.34 15.24
N GLU A 180 9.67 6.12 15.70
CA GLU A 180 8.71 5.06 16.06
C GLU A 180 8.03 5.33 17.41
N LYS A 181 7.31 6.45 17.45
CA LYS A 181 6.51 6.86 18.60
C LYS A 181 5.19 7.46 18.15
N PHE A 182 4.26 7.58 19.09
CA PHE A 182 3.06 8.37 18.90
C PHE A 182 3.38 9.86 19.00
N TYR A 183 2.70 10.65 18.18
CA TYR A 183 2.79 12.11 18.20
C TYR A 183 1.44 12.66 18.62
N PRO A 184 1.40 13.65 19.54
CA PRO A 184 0.17 14.34 19.85
C PRO A 184 -0.34 15.11 18.62
N THR A 185 -1.65 15.13 18.44
CA THR A 185 -2.32 15.93 17.41
C THR A 185 -3.00 17.14 18.04
N GLU A 186 -3.16 18.22 17.27
CA GLU A 186 -3.86 19.42 17.73
C GLU A 186 -5.34 19.17 18.01
N TYR A 187 -5.93 18.24 17.25
CA TYR A 187 -7.33 17.83 17.39
C TYR A 187 -7.40 16.40 17.90
N SER A 188 -8.29 16.16 18.86
CA SER A 188 -8.70 14.80 19.19
C SER A 188 -9.72 14.26 18.16
N PRO A 189 -9.94 12.93 18.10
CA PRO A 189 -11.03 12.36 17.30
C PRO A 189 -12.39 12.97 17.63
N GLU A 190 -12.62 13.29 18.91
CA GLU A 190 -13.86 13.89 19.41
C GLU A 190 -14.03 15.34 18.94
N ASP A 191 -12.94 16.12 18.86
CA ASP A 191 -12.97 17.48 18.32
C ASP A 191 -13.29 17.48 16.84
N LEU A 192 -12.65 16.59 16.08
CA LEU A 192 -12.90 16.46 14.64
C LEU A 192 -14.34 16.00 14.36
N GLU A 193 -14.88 15.10 15.18
CA GLU A 193 -16.27 14.66 15.10
C GLU A 193 -17.25 15.82 15.27
N LYS A 194 -17.06 16.65 16.30
CA LYS A 194 -17.90 17.83 16.55
C LYS A 194 -17.89 18.77 15.35
N ILE A 195 -16.71 19.05 14.79
CA ILE A 195 -16.57 19.91 13.61
C ILE A 195 -17.35 19.31 12.43
N VAL A 196 -17.12 18.03 12.13
CA VAL A 196 -17.73 17.32 10.99
C VAL A 196 -19.25 17.25 11.09
N ILE A 197 -19.81 17.11 12.30
CA ILE A 197 -21.26 17.06 12.52
C ILE A 197 -21.88 18.45 12.50
N SER A 198 -21.18 19.48 12.98
CA SER A 198 -21.71 20.84 13.14
C SER A 198 -21.82 21.65 11.85
N MET A 199 -21.19 21.20 10.76
CA MET A 199 -21.07 21.96 9.52
C MET A 199 -21.67 21.21 8.33
N ASP A 200 -22.23 21.95 7.38
CA ASP A 200 -22.57 21.40 6.08
C ASP A 200 -21.31 21.14 5.22
N ASP A 201 -21.49 20.41 4.11
CA ASP A 201 -20.37 19.98 3.28
C ASP A 201 -19.65 21.18 2.61
N ALA A 202 -20.34 22.30 2.34
CA ALA A 202 -19.74 23.48 1.73
C ALA A 202 -18.88 24.26 2.73
N GLN A 203 -19.41 24.47 3.94
CA GLN A 203 -18.68 25.06 5.06
C GLN A 203 -17.44 24.24 5.42
N LEU A 204 -17.60 22.91 5.54
CA LEU A 204 -16.51 22.02 5.87
C LEU A 204 -15.41 22.04 4.79
N THR A 205 -15.82 22.05 3.51
CA THR A 205 -14.87 22.18 2.39
C THR A 205 -14.09 23.50 2.48
N ALA A 206 -14.74 24.61 2.81
CA ALA A 206 -14.10 25.92 2.92
C ALA A 206 -13.06 25.98 4.05
N ILE A 207 -13.31 25.33 5.19
CA ILE A 207 -12.39 25.35 6.33
C ILE A 207 -11.35 24.23 6.34
N THR A 208 -11.55 23.16 5.57
CA THR A 208 -10.66 21.98 5.53
C THR A 208 -9.18 22.36 5.33
N PRO A 209 -8.80 23.28 4.42
CA PRO A 209 -7.40 23.68 4.27
C PRO A 209 -6.77 24.22 5.56
N HIS A 210 -7.54 24.94 6.38
CA HIS A 210 -7.07 25.47 7.66
C HIS A 210 -6.92 24.36 8.71
N LEU A 211 -7.90 23.44 8.79
CA LEU A 211 -7.86 22.30 9.72
C LEU A 211 -6.71 21.33 9.42
N VAL A 212 -6.53 21.01 8.13
CA VAL A 212 -5.45 20.12 7.68
C VAL A 212 -4.10 20.80 7.87
N GLY A 213 -3.99 22.09 7.53
CA GLY A 213 -2.81 22.91 7.75
C GLY A 213 -1.50 22.19 7.40
N LYS A 214 -0.67 21.97 8.43
CA LYS A 214 0.67 21.38 8.34
C LYS A 214 0.71 19.88 7.98
N TRP A 215 -0.42 19.18 8.00
CA TRP A 215 -0.51 17.80 7.51
C TRP A 215 -0.61 17.69 5.98
N GLU A 216 -0.63 18.83 5.26
CA GLU A 216 -0.61 18.96 3.79
C GLU A 216 -1.85 18.40 3.07
N ASN A 217 -2.45 17.31 3.55
CA ASN A 217 -3.62 16.68 2.98
C ASN A 217 -4.47 15.93 4.01
N THR A 218 -5.74 15.69 3.65
CA THR A 218 -6.73 15.01 4.50
C THR A 218 -6.29 13.60 4.89
N TYR A 219 -5.56 12.91 4.01
CA TYR A 219 -5.08 11.54 4.26
C TYR A 219 -4.10 11.49 5.43
N SER A 220 -3.02 12.29 5.37
CA SER A 220 -2.00 12.32 6.43
C SER A 220 -2.59 12.84 7.74
N PHE A 221 -3.46 13.86 7.65
CA PHE A 221 -4.17 14.43 8.80
C PHE A 221 -5.01 13.39 9.55
N THR A 222 -5.89 12.67 8.83
CA THR A 222 -6.74 11.66 9.46
C THR A 222 -5.95 10.47 9.97
N LYS A 223 -4.88 10.04 9.28
CA LYS A 223 -3.98 8.98 9.77
C LYS A 223 -3.28 9.38 11.07
N ALA A 224 -2.80 10.61 11.21
CA ALA A 224 -2.19 11.10 12.43
C ALA A 224 -3.17 11.09 13.62
N ILE A 225 -4.40 11.58 13.41
CA ILE A 225 -5.43 11.57 14.45
C ILE A 225 -5.77 10.14 14.86
N THR A 226 -5.88 9.21 13.90
CA THR A 226 -6.15 7.81 14.19
C THR A 226 -5.01 7.14 14.95
N GLU A 227 -3.75 7.44 14.66
CA GLU A 227 -2.62 6.92 15.45
C GLU A 227 -2.66 7.41 16.90
N PHE A 228 -2.91 8.71 17.10
CA PHE A 228 -3.05 9.26 18.44
C PHE A 228 -4.20 8.60 19.20
N MET A 229 -5.33 8.36 18.53
CA MET A 229 -6.44 7.60 19.09
C MET A 229 -6.04 6.17 19.45
N VAL A 230 -5.41 5.42 18.54
CA VAL A 230 -4.98 4.02 18.75
C VAL A 230 -4.10 3.91 20.00
N SER A 231 -3.22 4.89 20.25
CA SER A 231 -2.38 4.90 21.45
C SER A 231 -3.17 4.83 22.76
N ARG A 232 -4.36 5.45 22.81
CA ARG A 232 -5.25 5.46 23.99
C ARG A 232 -5.87 4.08 24.26
N TYR A 233 -5.86 3.17 23.28
CA TYR A 233 -6.45 1.84 23.40
C TYR A 233 -5.46 0.74 23.82
N HIS A 234 -4.15 1.02 23.84
CA HIS A 234 -3.12 0.05 24.26
C HIS A 234 -3.39 -0.61 25.63
N PRO A 235 -3.88 0.10 26.67
CA PRO A 235 -4.20 -0.54 27.94
C PRO A 235 -5.32 -1.59 27.89
N TYR A 236 -6.13 -1.59 26.82
CA TYR A 236 -7.33 -2.43 26.71
C TYR A 236 -7.25 -3.44 25.56
N VAL A 237 -6.44 -3.15 24.55
CA VAL A 237 -6.36 -3.90 23.29
C VAL A 237 -4.89 -4.04 22.89
N PRO A 238 -4.41 -5.22 22.46
CA PRO A 238 -3.03 -5.41 22.01
C PRO A 238 -2.79 -4.77 20.63
N VAL A 239 -2.81 -3.45 20.58
CA VAL A 239 -2.69 -2.66 19.35
C VAL A 239 -1.24 -2.50 18.90
N ALA A 240 -1.04 -2.47 17.59
CA ALA A 240 0.19 -2.05 16.93
C ALA A 240 -0.11 -1.16 15.73
N VAL A 241 0.83 -0.28 15.37
CA VAL A 241 0.75 0.62 14.23
C VAL A 241 1.89 0.31 13.26
N ALA A 242 1.54 -0.20 12.08
CA ALA A 242 2.47 -0.37 10.97
C ALA A 242 2.37 0.85 10.05
N ARG A 243 3.51 1.53 9.80
CA ARG A 243 3.61 2.74 8.98
C ARG A 243 4.41 2.46 7.70
N PRO A 244 3.80 1.86 6.66
CA PRO A 244 4.46 1.70 5.37
C PRO A 244 4.70 3.04 4.66
N SER A 245 5.82 3.14 3.94
CA SER A 245 6.10 4.21 2.97
C SER A 245 5.34 3.99 1.66
N ILE A 246 5.88 4.43 0.51
CA ILE A 246 5.20 4.28 -0.78
C ILE A 246 5.29 2.81 -1.20
N ILE A 247 4.16 2.12 -1.09
CA ILE A 247 4.08 0.71 -1.42
C ILE A 247 4.06 0.52 -2.94
N THR A 248 4.99 -0.27 -3.45
CA THR A 248 5.13 -0.62 -4.87
C THR A 248 4.94 -2.12 -5.09
N SER A 249 5.17 -2.61 -6.32
CA SER A 249 4.93 -4.00 -6.70
C SER A 249 5.69 -5.00 -5.81
N THR A 250 5.22 -6.23 -5.79
CA THR A 250 5.91 -7.34 -5.12
C THR A 250 7.33 -7.52 -5.68
N VAL A 251 8.27 -7.87 -4.80
CA VAL A 251 9.64 -8.22 -5.21
C VAL A 251 9.79 -9.72 -5.46
N SER A 252 9.04 -10.55 -4.73
CA SER A 252 9.15 -12.01 -4.77
C SER A 252 7.79 -12.70 -4.80
N GLU A 253 6.94 -12.47 -3.80
CA GLU A 253 5.76 -13.29 -3.56
C GLU A 253 4.44 -12.49 -3.56
N PRO A 254 3.28 -13.13 -3.80
CA PRO A 254 3.13 -14.50 -4.30
C PRO A 254 3.60 -14.69 -5.74
N ILE A 255 3.63 -13.59 -6.50
CA ILE A 255 4.07 -13.53 -7.89
C ILE A 255 4.88 -12.24 -8.04
N VAL A 256 6.02 -12.32 -8.72
CA VAL A 256 6.97 -11.23 -8.90
C VAL A 256 6.36 -10.06 -9.72
N GLY A 257 6.56 -8.83 -9.25
CA GLY A 257 6.15 -7.62 -9.97
C GLY A 257 4.64 -7.37 -9.98
N TRP A 258 3.84 -8.11 -9.20
CA TRP A 258 2.41 -7.91 -9.14
C TRP A 258 2.05 -6.54 -8.55
N ILE A 259 1.15 -5.85 -9.23
CA ILE A 259 0.63 -4.52 -8.89
C ILE A 259 -0.77 -4.38 -9.50
N ASP A 260 -1.71 -3.77 -8.77
CA ASP A 260 -3.09 -3.59 -9.22
C ASP A 260 -3.60 -2.15 -9.14
N ASN A 261 -2.69 -1.20 -8.90
CA ASN A 261 -3.00 0.23 -8.84
C ASN A 261 -1.94 1.08 -9.53
N ILE A 262 -2.32 2.31 -9.89
CA ILE A 262 -1.48 3.33 -10.53
C ILE A 262 -1.29 4.56 -9.65
N TYR A 263 -1.35 4.37 -8.33
CA TYR A 263 -1.18 5.48 -7.40
C TYR A 263 0.30 5.82 -7.23
N GLY A 264 0.60 7.11 -7.02
CA GLY A 264 1.95 7.60 -6.73
C GLY A 264 2.98 7.28 -7.80
N ALA A 265 4.14 6.76 -7.37
CA ALA A 265 5.30 6.50 -8.22
C ALA A 265 4.98 5.64 -9.45
N THR A 266 4.17 4.59 -9.26
CA THR A 266 3.73 3.68 -10.33
C THR A 266 2.98 4.42 -11.46
N GLY A 267 2.11 5.38 -11.10
CA GLY A 267 1.38 6.21 -12.06
C GLY A 267 2.29 7.19 -12.81
N VAL A 268 3.28 7.76 -12.11
CA VAL A 268 4.31 8.63 -12.73
C VAL A 268 5.13 7.84 -13.75
N CYS A 269 5.60 6.64 -13.39
CA CYS A 269 6.33 5.76 -14.31
C CYS A 269 5.51 5.37 -15.53
N ALA A 270 4.24 5.01 -15.34
CA ALA A 270 3.34 4.68 -16.44
C ALA A 270 3.10 5.88 -17.37
N GLY A 271 2.76 7.04 -16.82
CA GLY A 271 2.49 8.26 -17.61
C GLY A 271 3.72 8.72 -18.37
N ALA A 272 4.90 8.64 -17.74
CA ALA A 272 6.17 8.94 -18.39
C ALA A 272 6.48 7.94 -19.49
N GLY A 273 6.35 6.64 -19.21
CA GLY A 273 6.57 5.54 -20.15
C GLY A 273 5.71 5.62 -21.42
N ALA A 274 4.46 6.06 -21.29
CA ALA A 274 3.56 6.33 -22.42
C ALA A 274 3.92 7.60 -23.22
N GLY A 275 4.87 8.40 -22.74
CA GLY A 275 5.25 9.68 -23.32
C GLY A 275 4.25 10.81 -23.08
N LEU A 276 3.23 10.57 -22.26
CA LEU A 276 2.22 11.57 -21.88
C LEU A 276 2.77 12.53 -20.81
N LEU A 277 3.49 12.01 -19.81
CA LEU A 277 4.07 12.82 -18.74
C LEU A 277 5.49 13.29 -19.13
N LYS A 278 5.69 14.60 -19.16
CA LYS A 278 6.91 15.27 -19.62
C LYS A 278 7.64 15.98 -18.50
N VAL A 279 6.90 16.45 -17.49
CA VAL A 279 7.46 17.14 -16.34
C VAL A 279 6.71 16.74 -15.08
N TRP A 280 7.44 16.60 -13.97
CA TRP A 280 6.89 16.30 -12.65
C TRP A 280 7.59 17.17 -11.60
N ASN A 281 6.82 17.92 -10.80
CA ASN A 281 7.39 18.69 -9.69
C ASN A 281 7.87 17.75 -8.58
N CYS A 282 9.18 17.65 -8.45
CA CYS A 282 9.87 16.72 -7.56
C CYS A 282 11.32 17.16 -7.43
N ASP A 283 11.89 17.01 -6.24
CA ASP A 283 13.32 17.17 -6.05
C ASP A 283 14.01 15.88 -6.54
N PRO A 284 14.76 15.91 -7.66
CA PRO A 284 15.43 14.73 -8.19
C PRO A 284 16.39 14.09 -7.19
N ASN A 285 16.90 14.87 -6.23
CA ASN A 285 17.87 14.40 -5.24
C ASN A 285 17.22 13.97 -3.92
N ALA A 286 15.92 14.23 -3.72
CA ALA A 286 15.23 13.71 -2.55
C ALA A 286 15.10 12.18 -2.62
N ILE A 287 15.12 11.55 -1.45
CA ILE A 287 14.96 10.11 -1.31
C ILE A 287 13.52 9.69 -1.68
N ALA A 288 13.43 8.69 -2.54
CA ALA A 288 12.20 8.01 -2.92
C ALA A 288 12.04 6.77 -2.04
N ASP A 289 11.27 6.88 -0.96
CA ASP A 289 11.04 5.75 -0.05
C ASP A 289 9.96 4.82 -0.63
N LEU A 290 10.43 3.83 -1.39
CA LEU A 290 9.64 2.83 -2.11
C LEU A 290 9.84 1.48 -1.44
N ILE A 291 8.76 0.84 -1.00
CA ILE A 291 8.79 -0.47 -0.31
C ILE A 291 7.92 -1.51 -1.03
N PRO A 292 8.41 -2.74 -1.28
CA PRO A 292 7.60 -3.80 -1.87
C PRO A 292 6.43 -4.21 -0.98
N VAL A 293 5.26 -4.46 -1.57
CA VAL A 293 4.06 -4.86 -0.80
C VAL A 293 4.24 -6.18 -0.04
N ASP A 294 4.99 -7.14 -0.58
CA ASP A 294 5.27 -8.42 0.07
C ASP A 294 6.20 -8.28 1.28
N VAL A 295 7.18 -7.38 1.21
CA VAL A 295 8.00 -6.97 2.36
C VAL A 295 7.12 -6.34 3.45
N VAL A 296 6.18 -5.47 3.07
CA VAL A 296 5.21 -4.87 4.00
C VAL A 296 4.36 -5.94 4.67
N ILE A 297 3.81 -6.90 3.91
CA ILE A 297 2.96 -7.96 4.45
C ILE A 297 3.74 -8.88 5.39
N ASN A 298 4.94 -9.29 5.01
CA ASN A 298 5.78 -10.12 5.88
C ASN A 298 6.12 -9.41 7.19
N THR A 299 6.37 -8.09 7.15
CA THR A 299 6.57 -7.29 8.35
C THR A 299 5.29 -7.20 9.20
N VAL A 300 4.13 -6.94 8.58
CA VAL A 300 2.82 -6.85 9.27
C VAL A 300 2.44 -8.15 9.98
N LEU A 301 2.68 -9.30 9.35
CA LEU A 301 2.45 -10.61 9.98
C LEU A 301 3.44 -10.87 11.12
N SER A 302 4.68 -10.43 10.96
CA SER A 302 5.69 -10.52 12.03
C SER A 302 5.35 -9.60 13.20
N ILE A 303 4.78 -8.41 12.96
CA ILE A 303 4.24 -7.53 14.00
C ILE A 303 3.12 -8.22 14.77
N GLY A 304 2.17 -8.86 14.08
CA GLY A 304 1.09 -9.59 14.76
C GLY A 304 1.59 -10.71 15.67
N TRP A 305 2.62 -11.46 15.23
CA TRP A 305 3.30 -12.45 16.06
C TRP A 305 4.04 -11.82 17.25
N TYR A 306 4.78 -10.73 17.00
CA TYR A 306 5.54 -10.01 18.02
C TYR A 306 4.63 -9.49 19.13
N MET A 307 3.50 -8.88 18.76
CA MET A 307 2.49 -8.40 19.71
C MET A 307 1.89 -9.54 20.54
N SER A 308 1.55 -10.65 19.88
CA SER A 308 1.00 -11.83 20.55
C SER A 308 1.97 -12.47 21.55
N THR A 309 3.26 -12.47 21.21
CA THR A 309 4.30 -13.19 21.95
C THR A 309 4.86 -12.36 23.09
N PHE A 310 5.22 -11.10 22.82
CA PHE A 310 5.99 -10.28 23.76
C PHE A 310 5.16 -9.25 24.51
N ARG A 311 3.95 -8.92 24.02
CA ARG A 311 3.06 -7.89 24.61
C ARG A 311 3.82 -6.61 25.02
N PRO A 312 4.50 -5.98 24.06
CA PRO A 312 5.39 -4.85 24.32
C PRO A 312 4.66 -3.64 24.93
N SER A 313 5.43 -2.79 25.60
CA SER A 313 4.99 -1.49 26.10
C SER A 313 4.65 -0.52 24.95
N VAL A 314 3.89 0.53 25.25
CA VAL A 314 3.32 1.47 24.26
C VAL A 314 4.37 2.21 23.42
N ASP A 315 5.61 2.31 23.88
CA ASP A 315 6.75 2.89 23.14
C ASP A 315 7.32 1.94 22.06
N LYS A 316 6.92 0.66 22.06
CA LYS A 316 7.43 -0.39 21.16
C LYS A 316 6.36 -1.01 20.26
N ILE A 317 5.28 -0.27 19.99
CA ILE A 317 4.15 -0.75 19.15
C ILE A 317 3.98 0.05 17.86
N VAL A 318 4.90 0.97 17.56
CA VAL A 318 4.90 1.76 16.33
C VAL A 318 6.07 1.28 15.47
N PHE A 319 5.80 0.95 14.22
CA PHE A 319 6.77 0.35 13.30
C PHE A 319 6.82 1.14 12.01
N ASN A 320 7.96 1.72 11.67
CA ASN A 320 8.16 2.41 10.38
C ASN A 320 8.65 1.38 9.34
N LEU A 321 7.80 1.06 8.36
CA LEU A 321 8.09 0.11 7.29
C LEU A 321 8.60 0.89 6.09
N VAL A 322 9.90 1.22 6.13
CA VAL A 322 10.57 2.16 5.22
C VAL A 322 11.79 1.52 4.58
N SER A 323 12.15 1.94 3.37
CA SER A 323 13.39 1.48 2.71
C SER A 323 14.56 2.46 2.81
N SER A 324 14.28 3.73 3.05
CA SER A 324 15.28 4.81 2.99
C SER A 324 16.45 4.66 3.97
N GLU A 325 16.23 4.12 5.17
CA GLU A 325 17.29 4.01 6.20
C GLU A 325 18.34 2.94 5.87
N LYS A 326 17.92 1.82 5.27
CA LYS A 326 18.81 0.71 4.93
C LYS A 326 19.30 0.76 3.49
N LYS A 327 18.47 1.31 2.60
CA LYS A 327 18.66 1.28 1.16
C LYS A 327 18.10 2.57 0.56
N PRO A 328 18.80 3.69 0.64
CA PRO A 328 18.32 4.94 0.06
C PRO A 328 18.41 4.90 -1.47
N VAL A 329 17.35 5.37 -2.13
CA VAL A 329 17.33 5.62 -3.59
C VAL A 329 16.72 7.00 -3.84
N THR A 330 17.29 7.79 -4.74
CA THR A 330 16.73 9.10 -5.10
C THR A 330 15.65 8.97 -6.17
N TRP A 331 14.75 9.95 -6.27
CA TRP A 331 13.77 10.00 -7.36
C TRP A 331 14.42 9.99 -8.74
N LYS A 332 15.54 10.70 -8.93
CA LYS A 332 16.31 10.67 -10.18
C LYS A 332 16.81 9.27 -10.50
N THR A 333 17.42 8.60 -9.54
CA THR A 333 17.95 7.24 -9.73
C THR A 333 16.81 6.28 -10.08
N TYR A 334 15.70 6.31 -9.35
CA TYR A 334 14.53 5.50 -9.64
C TYR A 334 13.98 5.73 -11.07
N MET A 335 13.75 6.98 -11.46
CA MET A 335 13.23 7.29 -12.79
C MET A 335 14.20 6.93 -13.92
N ASN A 336 15.51 7.11 -13.72
CA ASN A 336 16.54 6.67 -14.66
C ASN A 336 16.55 5.14 -14.81
N PHE A 337 16.38 4.39 -13.72
CA PHE A 337 16.24 2.93 -13.80
C PHE A 337 15.02 2.52 -14.61
N CYS A 338 13.86 3.13 -14.33
CA CYS A 338 12.64 2.88 -15.09
C CYS A 338 12.80 3.18 -16.59
N GLU A 339 13.51 4.26 -16.93
CA GLU A 339 13.84 4.59 -18.31
C GLU A 339 14.80 3.57 -18.94
N ASN A 340 15.89 3.22 -18.24
CA ASN A 340 16.88 2.29 -18.74
C ASN A 340 16.26 0.93 -19.03
N VAL A 341 15.45 0.39 -18.13
CA VAL A 341 14.71 -0.87 -18.35
C VAL A 341 13.81 -0.77 -19.58
N ARG A 342 13.11 0.36 -19.75
CA ARG A 342 12.28 0.59 -20.95
C ARG A 342 13.10 0.50 -22.23
N ILE A 343 14.31 1.08 -22.24
CA ILE A 343 15.20 1.14 -23.41
C ILE A 343 15.88 -0.21 -23.64
N SER A 344 16.51 -0.78 -22.61
CA SER A 344 17.32 -2.01 -22.70
C SER A 344 16.47 -3.22 -23.01
N ASP A 345 15.36 -3.40 -22.27
CA ASP A 345 14.47 -4.54 -22.46
C ASP A 345 13.40 -4.28 -23.52
N LYS A 346 13.34 -3.05 -24.05
CA LYS A 346 12.32 -2.60 -25.02
C LYS A 346 10.91 -2.91 -24.52
N ILE A 347 10.67 -2.72 -23.22
CA ILE A 347 9.37 -2.92 -22.56
C ILE A 347 8.63 -1.61 -22.59
N PHE A 348 7.51 -1.57 -23.28
CA PHE A 348 6.66 -0.38 -23.33
C PHE A 348 5.35 -0.63 -22.60
N CYS A 349 4.90 0.36 -21.85
CA CYS A 349 3.65 0.33 -21.13
C CYS A 349 2.68 1.27 -21.83
N LEU A 350 1.46 0.80 -22.12
CA LEU A 350 0.44 1.52 -22.90
C LEU A 350 0.84 1.77 -24.36
N LEU A 351 -0.14 2.16 -25.18
CA LEU A 351 0.13 2.66 -26.52
C LEU A 351 0.85 4.01 -26.38
N PRO A 352 1.97 4.25 -27.10
CA PRO A 352 2.66 5.53 -27.04
C PRO A 352 1.75 6.67 -27.46
N VAL A 353 1.68 7.69 -26.62
CA VAL A 353 1.10 8.99 -26.96
C VAL A 353 2.20 9.96 -27.43
N GLY A 354 3.46 9.67 -27.08
CA GLY A 354 4.62 10.38 -27.58
C GLY A 354 5.93 9.74 -27.12
N ILE A 355 7.04 10.43 -27.38
CA ILE A 355 8.38 9.98 -26.98
C ILE A 355 8.57 10.23 -25.48
N TYR A 356 9.17 9.29 -24.77
CA TYR A 356 9.55 9.51 -23.37
C TYR A 356 10.52 10.69 -23.24
N SER A 357 10.24 11.58 -22.30
CA SER A 357 11.05 12.78 -22.06
C SER A 357 10.70 13.39 -20.71
N LEU A 358 10.70 12.57 -19.65
CA LEU A 358 10.34 13.04 -18.32
C LEU A 358 11.46 13.90 -17.71
N LYS A 359 11.10 15.07 -17.19
CA LYS A 359 11.97 15.90 -16.35
C LYS A 359 11.41 16.02 -14.94
N LEU A 360 12.25 15.70 -13.95
CA LEU A 360 11.97 16.00 -12.55
C LEU A 360 12.50 17.39 -12.24
N VAL A 361 11.65 18.26 -11.68
CA VAL A 361 12.00 19.66 -11.44
C VAL A 361 11.55 20.11 -10.05
N LYS A 362 12.50 20.60 -9.25
CA LYS A 362 12.21 21.12 -7.90
C LYS A 362 11.50 22.47 -7.94
N SER A 363 11.96 23.37 -8.82
CA SER A 363 11.42 24.74 -8.92
C SER A 363 10.02 24.75 -9.52
N LYS A 364 9.05 25.33 -8.78
CA LYS A 364 7.68 25.53 -9.27
C LYS A 364 7.62 26.41 -10.53
N LEU A 365 8.51 27.40 -10.65
CA LEU A 365 8.55 28.26 -11.83
C LEU A 365 8.93 27.47 -13.09
N ILE A 366 9.99 26.66 -13.01
CA ILE A 366 10.46 25.82 -14.11
C ILE A 366 9.43 24.73 -14.43
N PHE A 367 8.79 24.16 -13.39
CA PHE A 367 7.68 23.23 -13.55
C PHE A 367 6.54 23.82 -14.39
N TRP A 368 6.09 25.03 -14.04
CA TRP A 368 5.01 25.71 -14.77
C TRP A 368 5.41 26.07 -16.19
N PHE A 369 6.64 26.52 -16.40
CA PHE A 369 7.18 26.76 -17.74
C PHE A 369 7.03 25.49 -18.61
N TYR A 370 7.59 24.35 -18.17
CA TYR A 370 7.46 23.10 -18.91
C TYR A 370 6.01 22.63 -19.05
N THR A 371 5.18 22.78 -18.02
CA THR A 371 3.77 22.35 -18.05
C THR A 371 2.97 23.13 -19.10
N MET A 372 3.20 24.45 -19.21
CA MET A 372 2.54 25.28 -20.22
C MET A 372 2.85 24.80 -21.64
N PHE A 373 4.13 24.58 -21.97
CA PHE A 373 4.54 24.21 -23.32
C PHE A 373 4.32 22.72 -23.62
N MET A 374 4.74 21.83 -22.73
CA MET A 374 4.80 20.39 -23.00
C MET A 374 3.49 19.65 -22.72
N HIS A 375 2.63 20.20 -21.86
CA HIS A 375 1.35 19.59 -21.52
C HIS A 375 0.18 20.40 -22.06
N VAL A 376 0.05 21.67 -21.69
CA VAL A 376 -1.15 22.46 -22.01
C VAL A 376 -1.16 22.85 -23.49
N PHE A 377 -0.09 23.44 -24.02
CA PHE A 377 -0.04 23.87 -25.43
C PHE A 377 -0.16 22.67 -26.38
N ILE A 378 0.72 21.67 -26.24
CA ILE A 378 0.65 20.43 -27.05
C ILE A 378 -0.70 19.73 -26.87
N GLY A 379 -1.18 19.60 -25.63
CA GLY A 379 -2.47 18.99 -25.35
C GLY A 379 -3.64 19.72 -25.99
N SER A 380 -3.58 21.05 -26.09
CA SER A 380 -4.61 21.85 -26.76
C SER A 380 -4.62 21.60 -28.27
N ILE A 381 -3.44 21.52 -28.90
CA ILE A 381 -3.31 21.15 -30.32
C ILE A 381 -3.90 19.75 -30.56
N CYS A 382 -3.54 18.78 -29.72
CA CYS A 382 -4.09 17.43 -29.81
C CYS A 382 -5.62 17.41 -29.66
N ASP A 383 -6.17 18.15 -28.68
CA ASP A 383 -7.61 18.23 -28.47
C ASP A 383 -8.35 18.93 -29.62
N VAL A 384 -7.75 19.95 -30.25
CA VAL A 384 -8.28 20.56 -31.48
C VAL A 384 -8.27 19.55 -32.62
N GLY A 385 -7.16 18.84 -32.83
CA GLY A 385 -7.05 17.78 -33.84
C GLY A 385 -8.08 16.67 -33.65
N MET A 386 -8.30 16.22 -32.40
CA MET A 386 -9.34 15.26 -32.05
C MET A 386 -10.73 15.77 -32.43
N LYS A 387 -11.05 17.02 -32.09
CA LYS A 387 -12.34 17.64 -32.45
C LYS A 387 -12.53 17.72 -33.96
N LEU A 388 -11.50 18.13 -34.70
CA LEU A 388 -11.54 18.19 -36.17
C LEU A 388 -11.74 16.80 -36.79
N ALA A 389 -11.20 15.75 -36.16
CA ALA A 389 -11.39 14.36 -36.56
C ALA A 389 -12.71 13.73 -36.02
N GLY A 390 -13.60 14.51 -35.40
CA GLY A 390 -14.90 14.05 -34.88
C GLY A 390 -14.85 13.31 -33.54
N PHE A 391 -13.71 13.34 -32.84
CA PHE A 391 -13.55 12.73 -31.52
C PHE A 391 -13.65 13.75 -30.37
N PRO A 392 -14.11 13.34 -29.18
CA PRO A 392 -14.14 14.24 -28.02
C PRO A 392 -12.72 14.55 -27.52
N PRO A 393 -12.45 15.78 -27.06
CA PRO A 393 -11.15 16.16 -26.49
C PRO A 393 -10.87 15.38 -25.19
N LYS A 394 -9.62 15.01 -24.95
CA LYS A 394 -9.19 14.18 -23.80
C LYS A 394 -7.92 14.68 -23.11
N PHE A 395 -7.01 15.34 -23.82
CA PHE A 395 -5.66 15.64 -23.34
C PHE A 395 -5.67 16.64 -22.20
N LEU A 396 -6.34 17.79 -22.34
CA LEU A 396 -6.36 18.80 -21.28
C LEU A 396 -7.05 18.29 -20.01
N SER A 397 -8.10 17.46 -20.16
CA SER A 397 -8.74 16.79 -19.01
C SER A 397 -7.78 15.82 -18.32
N GLY A 398 -7.01 15.06 -19.09
CA GLY A 398 -5.94 14.19 -18.57
C GLY A 398 -4.87 14.96 -17.81
N TYR A 399 -4.34 16.04 -18.40
CA TYR A 399 -3.32 16.87 -17.76
C TYR A 399 -3.80 17.55 -16.49
N ARG A 400 -5.07 17.97 -16.39
CA ARG A 400 -5.66 18.46 -15.14
C ARG A 400 -5.67 17.40 -14.03
N LYS A 401 -5.88 16.12 -14.38
CA LYS A 401 -5.80 15.02 -13.40
C LYS A 401 -4.36 14.77 -12.96
N ILE A 402 -3.41 14.78 -13.90
CA ILE A 402 -1.97 14.66 -13.62
C ILE A 402 -1.49 15.80 -12.70
N TYR A 403 -1.89 17.04 -12.98
CA TYR A 403 -1.53 18.20 -12.15
C TYR A 403 -2.05 18.05 -10.71
N ARG A 404 -3.33 17.71 -10.54
CA ARG A 404 -3.91 17.48 -9.21
C ARG A 404 -3.21 16.35 -8.46
N MET A 405 -2.83 15.28 -9.16
CA MET A 405 -2.02 14.22 -8.59
C MET A 405 -0.65 14.75 -8.16
N ASN A 406 0.03 15.53 -9.00
CA ASN A 406 1.33 16.11 -8.68
C ASN A 406 1.28 16.98 -7.43
N GLU A 407 0.28 17.86 -7.33
CA GLU A 407 0.08 18.74 -6.18
C GLU A 407 -0.12 17.94 -4.88
N ASN A 408 -0.98 16.92 -4.91
CA ASN A 408 -1.21 16.04 -3.77
C ASN A 408 0.03 15.25 -3.34
N PHE A 409 0.89 14.86 -4.31
CA PHE A 409 2.12 14.13 -4.04
C PHE A 409 3.33 15.03 -3.71
N GLY A 410 3.20 16.35 -3.87
CA GLY A 410 4.31 17.28 -3.88
C GLY A 410 5.17 17.21 -2.62
N CYS A 411 4.56 17.16 -1.44
CA CYS A 411 5.31 17.07 -0.18
C CYS A 411 6.18 15.81 -0.08
N TYR A 412 5.72 14.66 -0.59
CA TYR A 412 6.48 13.40 -0.60
C TYR A 412 7.61 13.38 -1.64
N CYS A 413 7.50 14.21 -2.68
CA CYS A 413 8.49 14.29 -3.77
C CYS A 413 9.50 15.43 -3.60
N LEU A 414 9.21 16.44 -2.77
CA LEU A 414 10.03 17.65 -2.60
C LEU A 414 10.76 17.70 -1.26
N LYS A 415 10.32 16.89 -0.28
CA LYS A 415 10.88 16.84 1.07
C LYS A 415 11.57 15.50 1.29
N GLU A 416 12.74 15.56 1.92
CA GLU A 416 13.43 14.38 2.44
C GLU A 416 12.96 14.08 3.87
N PHE A 417 12.65 12.81 4.11
CA PHE A 417 12.26 12.28 5.42
C PHE A 417 13.35 11.34 5.92
N ARG A 418 13.56 11.36 7.24
CA ARG A 418 14.42 10.41 7.95
C ARG A 418 13.58 9.70 8.99
N TYR A 419 13.76 8.41 9.11
CA TYR A 419 12.98 7.55 9.98
C TYR A 419 13.87 6.92 11.05
N SER A 420 13.25 6.48 12.13
CA SER A 420 13.82 5.40 12.94
C SER A 420 13.05 4.12 12.62
N ASP A 421 13.72 2.98 12.52
CA ASP A 421 13.12 1.67 12.27
C ASP A 421 13.63 0.59 13.26
N GLY A 422 14.11 1.03 14.43
CA GLY A 422 14.69 0.16 15.45
C GLY A 422 13.72 -0.89 16.02
N ASN A 423 12.42 -0.62 16.07
CA ASN A 423 11.41 -1.60 16.46
C ASN A 423 11.26 -2.68 15.37
N VAL A 424 11.36 -2.33 14.09
CA VAL A 424 11.36 -3.31 12.98
C VAL A 424 12.62 -4.17 13.03
N ASP A 425 13.79 -3.57 13.30
CA ASP A 425 15.03 -4.30 13.53
C ASP A 425 14.92 -5.26 14.72
N GLY A 426 14.27 -4.82 15.80
CA GLY A 426 13.98 -5.65 16.97
C GLY A 426 13.13 -6.88 16.65
N ILE A 427 12.11 -6.75 15.78
CA ILE A 427 11.34 -7.89 15.29
C ILE A 427 12.26 -8.85 14.52
N TRP A 428 13.02 -8.34 13.55
CA TRP A 428 13.93 -9.17 12.75
C TRP A 428 14.95 -9.91 13.63
N ALA A 429 15.53 -9.24 14.62
CA ALA A 429 16.47 -9.85 15.56
C ALA A 429 15.83 -10.98 16.38
N SER A 430 14.54 -10.86 16.70
CA SER A 430 13.79 -11.84 17.50
C SER A 430 13.34 -13.07 16.70
N MET A 431 13.37 -13.01 15.37
CA MET A 431 12.92 -14.12 14.50
C MET A 431 13.98 -15.21 14.38
N ASN A 432 13.51 -16.46 14.41
CA ASN A 432 14.35 -17.62 14.12
C ASN A 432 14.66 -17.73 12.61
N SER A 433 15.56 -18.64 12.23
CA SER A 433 15.98 -18.81 10.84
C SER A 433 14.82 -19.17 9.89
N LYS A 434 13.87 -20.00 10.35
CA LYS A 434 12.72 -20.43 9.56
C LYS A 434 11.72 -19.29 9.36
N ASP A 435 11.48 -18.49 10.37
CA ASP A 435 10.67 -17.26 10.29
C ASP A 435 11.29 -16.27 9.31
N LYS A 436 12.61 -16.05 9.36
CA LYS A 436 13.34 -15.17 8.42
C LYS A 436 13.28 -15.64 6.98
N GLU A 437 13.21 -16.95 6.75
CA GLU A 437 13.03 -17.55 5.42
C GLU A 437 11.61 -17.31 4.90
N ILE A 438 10.59 -17.61 5.70
CA ILE A 438 9.18 -17.58 5.27
C ILE A 438 8.63 -16.15 5.23
N PHE A 439 8.92 -15.34 6.24
CA PHE A 439 8.41 -13.98 6.41
C PHE A 439 9.54 -12.97 6.23
N ASN A 440 10.32 -13.13 5.18
CA ASN A 440 11.44 -12.26 4.90
C ASN A 440 10.97 -10.83 4.59
N PHE A 441 11.49 -9.85 5.33
CA PHE A 441 11.32 -8.43 5.05
C PHE A 441 12.65 -7.67 5.06
N GLU A 442 13.76 -8.40 4.96
CA GLU A 442 15.09 -7.81 4.92
C GLU A 442 15.41 -7.28 3.51
N GLN A 443 15.87 -6.04 3.42
CA GLN A 443 15.96 -5.33 2.14
C GLN A 443 17.24 -5.64 1.35
N SER A 444 18.20 -6.29 2.01
CA SER A 444 19.40 -6.84 1.37
C SER A 444 19.10 -8.10 0.54
N SER A 445 17.91 -8.70 0.68
CA SER A 445 17.51 -9.92 -0.04
C SER A 445 17.24 -9.73 -1.55
N TYR A 446 17.20 -8.48 -2.04
CA TYR A 446 17.00 -8.16 -3.46
C TYR A 446 17.90 -7.01 -3.90
N THR A 447 18.12 -6.85 -5.20
CA THR A 447 18.82 -5.67 -5.76
C THR A 447 17.83 -4.69 -6.38
N TYR A 448 18.20 -3.41 -6.50
CA TYR A 448 17.34 -2.44 -7.17
C TYR A 448 17.20 -2.68 -8.67
N ASP A 449 18.26 -3.17 -9.31
CA ASP A 449 18.23 -3.52 -10.72
C ASP A 449 17.15 -4.58 -11.00
N GLN A 450 17.19 -5.68 -10.23
CA GLN A 450 16.19 -6.73 -10.32
C GLN A 450 14.79 -6.21 -9.96
N TYR A 451 14.67 -5.47 -8.85
CA TYR A 451 13.37 -5.02 -8.36
C TYR A 451 12.68 -4.03 -9.31
N PHE A 452 13.36 -2.98 -9.73
CA PHE A 452 12.77 -1.97 -10.62
C PHE A 452 12.51 -2.52 -12.03
N ARG A 453 13.30 -3.49 -12.48
CA ARG A 453 12.98 -4.24 -13.70
C ARG A 453 11.64 -4.97 -13.60
N PHE A 454 11.36 -5.60 -12.46
CA PHE A 454 10.06 -6.24 -12.21
C PHE A 454 8.91 -5.24 -12.11
N VAL A 455 9.12 -4.06 -11.54
CA VAL A 455 8.10 -3.00 -11.48
C VAL A 455 7.60 -2.64 -12.88
N ILE A 456 8.51 -2.41 -13.84
CA ILE A 456 8.14 -2.04 -15.22
C ILE A 456 7.45 -3.19 -15.97
N ARG A 457 7.96 -4.42 -15.80
CA ARG A 457 7.35 -5.62 -16.39
C ARG A 457 5.93 -5.85 -15.84
N GLY A 458 5.78 -5.68 -14.53
CA GLY A 458 4.53 -5.82 -13.80
C GLY A 458 3.48 -4.79 -14.20
N LEU A 459 3.89 -3.54 -14.40
CA LEU A 459 3.03 -2.49 -14.94
C LEU A 459 2.40 -2.89 -16.28
N ARG A 460 3.20 -3.37 -17.24
CA ARG A 460 2.70 -3.82 -18.53
C ARG A 460 1.69 -4.98 -18.38
N PHE A 461 2.11 -6.02 -17.67
CA PHE A 461 1.39 -7.28 -17.65
C PHE A 461 0.18 -7.27 -16.70
N TYR A 462 0.36 -6.87 -15.45
CA TYR A 462 -0.69 -6.94 -14.42
C TYR A 462 -1.59 -5.71 -14.40
N MET A 463 -1.04 -4.51 -14.56
CA MET A 463 -1.82 -3.27 -14.50
C MET A 463 -2.49 -2.96 -15.85
N PHE A 464 -1.71 -2.95 -16.94
CA PHE A 464 -2.24 -2.62 -18.27
C PHE A 464 -2.82 -3.80 -19.04
N LYS A 465 -2.73 -5.01 -18.49
CA LYS A 465 -3.24 -6.24 -19.11
C LYS A 465 -2.75 -6.42 -20.56
N GLN A 466 -1.51 -6.00 -20.83
CA GLN A 466 -0.85 -6.17 -22.12
C GLN A 466 0.02 -7.43 -22.07
N PRO A 467 -0.38 -8.55 -22.70
CA PRO A 467 0.41 -9.76 -22.64
C PRO A 467 1.72 -9.63 -23.44
N TRP A 468 2.67 -10.52 -23.17
CA TRP A 468 4.02 -10.42 -23.71
C TRP A 468 4.11 -10.67 -25.22
N ASP A 469 3.18 -11.41 -25.79
CA ASP A 469 3.03 -11.64 -27.24
C ASP A 469 2.79 -10.35 -28.04
N THR A 470 2.11 -9.36 -27.43
CA THR A 470 1.88 -8.06 -28.06
C THR A 470 3.11 -7.15 -28.07
N LEU A 471 4.20 -7.52 -27.37
CA LEU A 471 5.38 -6.67 -27.22
C LEU A 471 6.04 -6.34 -28.55
N ALA A 472 6.17 -7.32 -29.46
CA ALA A 472 6.81 -7.12 -30.76
C ALA A 472 6.05 -6.10 -31.64
N ARG A 473 4.71 -6.09 -31.55
CA ARG A 473 3.87 -5.08 -32.22
C ARG A 473 4.10 -3.71 -31.60
N ASP A 474 4.04 -3.63 -30.27
CA ASP A 474 4.15 -2.35 -29.56
C ASP A 474 5.53 -1.71 -29.78
N GLN A 475 6.60 -2.51 -29.83
CA GLN A 475 7.95 -2.06 -30.16
C GLN A 475 8.06 -1.36 -31.53
N LYS A 476 7.21 -1.69 -32.52
CA LYS A 476 7.22 -1.02 -33.83
C LYS A 476 6.76 0.44 -33.75
N PHE A 477 5.82 0.74 -32.84
CA PHE A 477 5.32 2.10 -32.62
C PHE A 477 6.30 3.00 -31.88
N HIS A 478 7.33 2.43 -31.24
CA HIS A 478 8.36 3.16 -30.49
C HIS A 478 9.66 3.37 -31.26
N ARG A 479 9.78 2.86 -32.49
CA ARG A 479 10.94 3.06 -33.38
C ARG A 479 10.74 4.23 -34.38
N ALA A 480 9.56 4.83 -34.39
CA ALA A 480 9.23 6.06 -35.10
C ALA A 480 9.20 7.21 -34.10
#